data_AF-A0A238H5J6-F1
#
_entry.id   AF-A0A238H5J6-F1
#
_cell.length_a   1.000
_cell.length_b   1.000
_cell.length_c   1.000
_cell.angle_alpha   90.00
_cell.angle_beta   90.00
_cell.angle_gamma   90.00
#
_symmetry.space_group_name_H-M   'P 1'
#
loop_
_entity.id
_entity.type
_entity.pdbx_description
1 polymer ?
#
loop_
_entity_poly.entity_id
_entity_poly.type
_entity_poly.pdbx_seq_one_letter_code
_entity_poly.pdbx_strand_id
1 'polypeptide(L)'
;MLLFSAMTTLLLAFFEQTVTGASLWASGSLYQPGAAGLRDALVWLVAPLAALPLVIRPLDPLALGDDAAAAAGVRVDATRLAATLVAVGFASVAVSIAGPLSYVGLVAPNLLRRMRGAKSAKLGALVPLAALAGGALVLATDSAVLALGLDSTLSTGVAVAFVGTPLMLAMIRRGAAWSGALDLTHERRARPDGGARALRALKALPSPVLAALALIAAALIVVAGASFGPVSVGPARWFAAFAGRDEVARMLVELRAPRLICALLAGGLLAASGVLMQSVVRNPLAGPEVLGVTQGAGLATLAALVAWPLAAHATLVAASLAGGGATLALTLLLNRRHRYAPIAVALTGIVLGTLWTTLAQWLITQESVQPARFVVWLVGGTYGRSWGELAALLPWCVLALPAFALLAKPLDLLALGDDQAAALGLPIALLRPLVLTIATLAACAAVAAVGPIGFIGLMAPHLAAMLGARTHATRLWVAAACGALVLAAADIAARTLLAPREIPAGVLTALIGAPYLLALLIAEARRERRGAR
;
A
#
# COMPACT_ATOMS: atom_id res chain seq x y z
N MET A 1 0.85 -7.68 -5.41
CA MET A 1 1.95 -6.70 -5.52
C MET A 1 2.70 -6.56 -4.20
N LEU A 2 2.10 -5.98 -3.15
CA LEU A 2 2.79 -5.76 -1.87
C LEU A 2 3.41 -7.04 -1.25
N LEU A 3 2.74 -8.20 -1.35
CA LEU A 3 3.30 -9.49 -0.92
C LEU A 3 4.62 -9.84 -1.64
N PHE A 4 4.60 -9.83 -2.97
CA PHE A 4 5.79 -10.14 -3.77
C PHE A 4 6.89 -9.10 -3.55
N SER A 5 6.53 -7.81 -3.42
CA SER A 5 7.49 -6.77 -3.07
C SER A 5 8.17 -7.05 -1.73
N ALA A 6 7.41 -7.44 -0.70
CA ALA A 6 7.95 -7.81 0.59
C ALA A 6 8.86 -9.05 0.52
N MET A 7 8.50 -10.05 -0.27
CA MET A 7 9.36 -11.22 -0.53
C MET A 7 10.66 -10.84 -1.25
N THR A 8 10.58 -9.98 -2.27
CA THR A 8 11.76 -9.48 -2.96
C THR A 8 12.64 -8.69 -2.00
N THR A 9 12.10 -7.76 -1.22
CA THR A 9 12.89 -7.03 -0.20
C THR A 9 13.51 -7.98 0.82
N LEU A 10 12.79 -9.00 1.27
CA LEU A 10 13.35 -10.00 2.19
C LEU A 10 14.56 -10.71 1.58
N LEU A 11 14.47 -11.14 0.31
CA LEU A 11 15.59 -11.75 -0.39
C LEU A 11 16.75 -10.76 -0.52
N LEU A 12 16.49 -9.52 -0.91
CA LEU A 12 17.53 -8.48 -1.04
C LEU A 12 18.20 -8.14 0.29
N ALA A 13 17.46 -8.19 1.40
CA ALA A 13 18.03 -7.99 2.74
C ALA A 13 18.98 -9.14 3.15
N PHE A 14 18.82 -10.35 2.60
CA PHE A 14 19.70 -11.48 2.90
C PHE A 14 20.86 -11.66 1.91
N PHE A 15 20.72 -11.16 0.67
CA PHE A 15 21.70 -11.31 -0.40
C PHE A 15 22.25 -9.95 -0.82
N GLU A 16 23.04 -9.31 0.05
CA GLU A 16 23.56 -7.95 -0.17
C GLU A 16 24.33 -7.78 -1.50
N GLN A 17 25.03 -8.83 -1.94
CA GLN A 17 25.81 -8.83 -3.19
C GLN A 17 24.96 -8.67 -4.46
N THR A 18 23.65 -8.97 -4.41
CA THR A 18 22.75 -8.86 -5.57
C THR A 18 21.85 -7.64 -5.52
N VAL A 19 21.94 -6.80 -4.47
CA VAL A 19 21.04 -5.65 -4.26
C VAL A 19 21.11 -4.66 -5.41
N THR A 20 22.31 -4.32 -5.89
CA THR A 20 22.47 -3.35 -6.97
C THR A 20 21.87 -3.87 -8.28
N GLY A 21 22.18 -5.11 -8.66
CA GLY A 21 21.65 -5.73 -9.89
C GLY A 21 20.13 -5.85 -9.87
N ALA A 22 19.56 -6.30 -8.75
CA ALA A 22 18.12 -6.41 -8.57
C ALA A 22 17.40 -5.06 -8.44
N SER A 23 18.04 -4.04 -7.85
CA SER A 23 17.49 -2.69 -7.78
C SER A 23 17.49 -2.01 -9.14
N LEU A 24 18.55 -2.21 -9.94
CA LEU A 24 18.59 -1.75 -11.33
C LEU A 24 17.48 -2.40 -12.17
N TRP A 25 17.30 -3.72 -12.05
CA TRP A 25 16.18 -4.42 -12.69
C TRP A 25 14.83 -3.87 -12.20
N ALA A 26 14.65 -3.71 -10.89
CA ALA A 26 13.41 -3.19 -10.30
C ALA A 26 13.11 -1.73 -10.68
N SER A 27 14.13 -0.95 -11.07
CA SER A 27 13.97 0.41 -11.58
C SER A 27 13.60 0.48 -13.06
N GLY A 28 13.60 -0.67 -13.75
CA GLY A 28 13.33 -0.79 -15.18
C GLY A 28 14.52 -0.38 -16.04
N SER A 29 15.37 -1.34 -16.44
CA SER A 29 16.59 -1.09 -17.25
C SER A 29 16.58 -1.92 -18.52
N LEU A 30 16.81 -1.27 -19.66
CA LEU A 30 16.96 -1.93 -20.97
C LEU A 30 18.38 -2.46 -21.23
N TYR A 31 19.35 -2.12 -20.38
CA TYR A 31 20.76 -2.44 -20.61
C TYR A 31 21.17 -3.87 -20.23
N GLN A 32 20.44 -4.51 -19.30
CA GLN A 32 20.81 -5.82 -18.73
C GLN A 32 20.61 -7.05 -19.67
N PRO A 33 19.55 -7.14 -20.49
CA PRO A 33 19.21 -8.40 -21.19
C PRO A 33 20.17 -8.78 -22.32
N GLY A 34 20.76 -7.79 -23.00
CA GLY A 34 21.54 -7.98 -24.21
C GLY A 34 20.78 -8.75 -25.32
N ALA A 35 21.52 -9.22 -26.33
CA ALA A 35 20.93 -9.96 -27.45
C ALA A 35 20.39 -11.35 -27.05
N ALA A 36 20.98 -11.99 -26.03
CA ALA A 36 20.54 -13.29 -25.53
C ALA A 36 19.17 -13.19 -24.84
N GLY A 37 19.00 -12.22 -23.93
CA GLY A 37 17.71 -12.00 -23.27
C GLY A 37 16.58 -11.63 -24.23
N LEU A 38 16.89 -10.94 -25.33
CA LEU A 38 15.92 -10.68 -26.40
C LEU A 38 15.48 -11.98 -27.11
N ARG A 39 16.40 -12.91 -27.37
CA ARG A 39 16.06 -14.21 -27.98
C ARG A 39 15.15 -15.01 -27.06
N ASP A 40 15.50 -15.09 -25.77
CA ASP A 40 14.69 -15.81 -24.79
C ASP A 40 13.28 -15.22 -24.68
N ALA A 41 13.19 -13.89 -24.67
CA ALA A 41 11.93 -13.18 -24.68
C ALA A 41 11.04 -13.50 -25.89
N LEU A 42 11.62 -13.56 -27.09
CA LEU A 42 10.88 -13.90 -28.31
C LEU A 42 10.28 -15.30 -28.22
N VAL A 43 10.98 -16.26 -27.62
CA VAL A 43 10.46 -17.61 -27.37
C VAL A 43 9.24 -17.56 -26.44
N TRP A 44 9.34 -16.83 -25.32
CA TRP A 44 8.24 -16.71 -24.36
C TRP A 44 7.06 -15.87 -24.88
N LEU A 45 7.27 -15.01 -25.87
CA LEU A 45 6.23 -14.19 -26.48
C LEU A 45 5.31 -14.99 -27.42
N VAL A 46 5.75 -16.16 -27.90
CA VAL A 46 4.97 -17.00 -28.84
C VAL A 46 3.62 -17.41 -28.22
N ALA A 47 3.62 -17.87 -26.98
CA ALA A 47 2.41 -18.33 -26.30
C ALA A 47 1.32 -17.25 -26.14
N PRO A 48 1.59 -16.06 -25.57
CA PRO A 48 0.59 -15.00 -25.46
C PRO A 48 0.16 -14.45 -26.84
N LEU A 49 1.07 -14.39 -27.83
CA LEU A 49 0.71 -13.98 -29.20
C LEU A 49 -0.23 -14.98 -29.88
N ALA A 50 0.03 -16.28 -29.75
CA ALA A 50 -0.81 -17.32 -30.33
C ALA A 50 -2.22 -17.35 -29.67
N ALA A 51 -2.29 -17.07 -28.36
CA ALA A 51 -3.55 -17.01 -27.63
C ALA A 51 -4.35 -15.72 -27.86
N LEU A 52 -3.70 -14.62 -28.26
CA LEU A 52 -4.32 -13.30 -28.36
C LEU A 52 -5.57 -13.25 -29.28
N PRO A 53 -5.58 -13.83 -30.50
CA PRO A 53 -6.76 -13.83 -31.37
C PRO A 53 -7.98 -14.55 -30.77
N LEU A 54 -7.74 -15.57 -29.94
CA LEU A 54 -8.79 -16.36 -29.28
C LEU A 54 -9.51 -15.55 -28.21
N VAL A 55 -8.84 -14.55 -27.64
CA VAL A 55 -9.38 -13.71 -26.57
C VAL A 55 -9.97 -12.41 -27.09
N ILE A 56 -9.37 -11.78 -28.10
CA ILE A 56 -9.83 -10.48 -28.62
C ILE A 56 -11.29 -10.55 -29.11
N ARG A 57 -11.64 -11.60 -29.87
CA ARG A 57 -12.98 -11.74 -30.47
C ARG A 57 -14.11 -11.77 -29.42
N PRO A 58 -14.05 -12.58 -28.35
CA PRO A 58 -15.09 -12.60 -27.32
C PRO A 58 -15.04 -11.40 -26.35
N LEU A 59 -14.00 -10.55 -26.38
CA LEU A 59 -13.94 -9.34 -25.55
C LEU A 59 -14.72 -8.15 -26.11
N ASP A 60 -14.94 -8.07 -27.43
CA ASP A 60 -15.71 -6.95 -28.01
C ASP A 60 -17.16 -6.92 -27.51
N PRO A 61 -17.90 -8.05 -27.39
CA PRO A 61 -19.23 -8.07 -26.79
C PRO A 61 -19.25 -7.69 -25.30
N LEU A 62 -18.17 -7.96 -24.57
CA LEU A 62 -18.06 -7.61 -23.14
C LEU A 62 -18.05 -6.10 -22.91
N ALA A 63 -17.69 -5.30 -23.93
CA ALA A 63 -17.79 -3.85 -23.86
C ALA A 63 -19.25 -3.34 -23.86
N LEU A 64 -20.23 -4.19 -24.20
CA LEU A 64 -21.67 -3.88 -24.20
C LEU A 64 -22.37 -4.26 -22.88
N GLY A 65 -21.63 -4.82 -21.91
CA GLY A 65 -22.15 -5.31 -20.65
C GLY A 65 -22.20 -6.85 -20.57
N ASP A 66 -22.19 -7.37 -19.34
CA ASP A 66 -22.10 -8.82 -19.09
C ASP A 66 -23.32 -9.57 -19.60
N ASP A 67 -24.52 -9.00 -19.46
CA ASP A 67 -25.77 -9.61 -19.93
C ASP A 67 -25.85 -9.66 -21.46
N ALA A 68 -25.41 -8.59 -22.14
CA ALA A 68 -25.35 -8.53 -23.59
C ALA A 68 -24.31 -9.52 -24.16
N ALA A 69 -23.15 -9.64 -23.51
CA ALA A 69 -22.13 -10.62 -23.88
C ALA A 69 -22.61 -12.06 -23.67
N ALA A 70 -23.28 -12.34 -22.55
CA ALA A 70 -23.85 -13.65 -22.27
C ALA A 70 -24.95 -14.03 -23.28
N ALA A 71 -25.83 -13.09 -23.64
CA ALA A 71 -26.84 -13.28 -24.69
C ALA A 71 -26.24 -13.55 -26.07
N ALA A 72 -25.06 -13.00 -26.36
CA ALA A 72 -24.28 -13.28 -27.58
C ALA A 72 -23.52 -14.62 -27.52
N GLY A 73 -23.72 -15.45 -26.49
CA GLY A 73 -23.08 -16.77 -26.34
C GLY A 73 -21.67 -16.74 -25.76
N VAL A 74 -21.21 -15.58 -25.26
CA VAL A 74 -19.87 -15.46 -24.66
C VAL A 74 -19.87 -15.97 -23.22
N ARG A 75 -18.94 -16.87 -22.90
CA ARG A 75 -18.69 -17.32 -21.53
C ARG A 75 -17.89 -16.26 -20.77
N VAL A 76 -18.58 -15.22 -20.30
CA VAL A 76 -18.02 -14.01 -19.64
C VAL A 76 -16.84 -14.31 -18.71
N ASP A 77 -17.03 -15.19 -17.72
CA ASP A 77 -15.99 -15.52 -16.72
C ASP A 77 -14.75 -16.17 -17.36
N ALA A 78 -14.95 -17.12 -18.27
CA ALA A 78 -13.85 -17.81 -18.95
C ALA A 78 -13.08 -16.87 -19.89
N THR A 79 -13.80 -16.00 -20.60
CA THR A 79 -13.20 -14.99 -21.47
C THR A 79 -12.38 -13.98 -20.67
N ARG A 80 -12.90 -13.47 -19.54
CA ARG A 80 -12.15 -12.56 -18.64
C ARG A 80 -10.89 -13.23 -18.08
N LEU A 81 -10.99 -14.49 -17.66
CA LEU A 81 -9.86 -15.26 -17.17
C LEU A 81 -8.79 -15.43 -18.27
N ALA A 82 -9.19 -15.88 -19.46
CA ALA A 82 -8.28 -16.06 -20.60
C ALA A 82 -7.61 -14.72 -20.99
N ALA A 83 -8.37 -13.63 -21.01
CA ALA A 83 -7.83 -12.30 -21.28
C ALA A 83 -6.81 -11.84 -20.26
N THR A 84 -7.10 -12.09 -18.98
CA THR A 84 -6.19 -11.78 -17.89
C THR A 84 -4.91 -12.61 -18.01
N LEU A 85 -5.00 -13.90 -18.32
CA LEU A 85 -3.83 -14.76 -18.50
C LEU A 85 -2.96 -14.33 -19.68
N VAL A 86 -3.56 -13.98 -20.81
CA VAL A 86 -2.82 -13.47 -21.98
C VAL A 86 -2.15 -12.13 -21.66
N ALA A 87 -2.86 -11.20 -21.02
CA ALA A 87 -2.31 -9.92 -20.61
C ALA A 87 -1.17 -10.08 -19.59
N VAL A 88 -1.32 -10.99 -18.63
CA VAL A 88 -0.26 -11.35 -17.66
C VAL A 88 0.93 -11.96 -18.39
N GLY A 89 0.71 -12.80 -19.41
CA GLY A 89 1.78 -13.36 -20.24
C GLY A 89 2.63 -12.27 -20.91
N PHE A 90 1.99 -11.33 -21.61
CA PHE A 90 2.68 -10.19 -22.21
C PHE A 90 3.42 -9.34 -21.17
N ALA A 91 2.78 -9.01 -20.05
CA ALA A 91 3.39 -8.23 -18.99
C ALA A 91 4.60 -8.96 -18.37
N SER A 92 4.51 -10.27 -18.18
CA SER A 92 5.59 -11.08 -17.58
C SER A 92 6.82 -11.12 -18.47
N VAL A 93 6.64 -11.30 -19.78
CA VAL A 93 7.75 -11.26 -20.76
C VAL A 93 8.38 -9.87 -20.83
N ALA A 94 7.58 -8.80 -20.82
CA ALA A 94 8.12 -7.44 -20.82
C ALA A 94 8.92 -7.16 -19.54
N VAL A 95 8.39 -7.55 -18.37
CA VAL A 95 9.03 -7.34 -17.07
C VAL A 95 10.28 -8.19 -16.88
N SER A 96 10.34 -9.41 -17.42
CA SER A 96 11.55 -10.24 -17.32
C SER A 96 12.75 -9.63 -18.05
N ILE A 97 12.52 -8.89 -19.14
CA ILE A 97 13.56 -8.26 -19.95
C ILE A 97 13.89 -6.88 -19.38
N ALA A 98 12.91 -5.99 -19.37
CA ALA A 98 13.14 -4.56 -19.14
C ALA A 98 12.96 -4.18 -17.67
N GLY A 99 12.57 -5.10 -16.80
CA GLY A 99 12.04 -4.77 -15.48
C GLY A 99 10.66 -4.11 -15.55
N PRO A 100 10.10 -3.68 -14.40
CA PRO A 100 8.80 -3.01 -14.37
C PRO A 100 8.90 -1.58 -14.92
N LEU A 101 8.27 -1.32 -16.05
CA LEU A 101 8.13 0.01 -16.65
C LEU A 101 6.77 0.62 -16.28
N SER A 102 6.78 1.61 -15.38
CA SER A 102 5.57 2.27 -14.86
C SER A 102 4.76 2.96 -15.96
N TYR A 103 3.42 2.94 -15.81
CA TYR A 103 2.44 3.67 -16.63
C TYR A 103 2.32 3.35 -18.11
N VAL A 104 3.26 2.65 -18.76
CA VAL A 104 3.21 2.38 -20.22
C VAL A 104 1.86 1.75 -20.62
N GLY A 105 1.46 0.69 -19.90
CA GLY A 105 0.20 -0.01 -20.13
C GLY A 105 -1.07 0.78 -19.79
N LEU A 106 -0.95 1.89 -19.03
CA LEU A 106 -2.06 2.78 -18.70
C LEU A 106 -2.12 3.98 -19.66
N VAL A 107 -0.98 4.52 -20.06
CA VAL A 107 -0.85 5.70 -20.91
C VAL A 107 -1.19 5.35 -22.35
N ALA A 108 -0.54 4.34 -22.92
CA ALA A 108 -0.63 4.05 -24.35
C ALA A 108 -2.08 3.80 -24.85
N PRO A 109 -2.86 2.87 -24.26
CA PRO A 109 -4.22 2.61 -24.74
C PRO A 109 -5.16 3.80 -24.51
N ASN A 110 -5.03 4.52 -23.40
CA ASN A 110 -5.92 5.64 -23.09
C ASN A 110 -5.58 6.89 -23.92
N LEU A 111 -4.30 7.10 -24.28
CA LEU A 111 -3.90 8.16 -25.21
C LEU A 111 -4.46 7.88 -26.61
N LEU A 112 -4.37 6.64 -27.10
CA LEU A 112 -4.93 6.23 -28.39
C LEU A 112 -6.45 6.39 -28.46
N ARG A 113 -7.17 5.96 -27.42
CA ARG A 113 -8.63 6.17 -27.31
C ARG A 113 -9.00 7.64 -27.44
N ARG A 114 -8.18 8.53 -26.87
CA ARG A 114 -8.38 9.97 -26.94
C ARG A 114 -8.07 10.57 -28.31
N MET A 115 -7.00 10.12 -28.97
CA MET A 115 -6.59 10.64 -30.28
C MET A 115 -7.49 10.15 -31.41
N ARG A 116 -7.96 8.90 -31.36
CA ARG A 116 -8.69 8.24 -32.45
C ARG A 116 -10.20 8.09 -32.23
N GLY A 117 -10.72 8.47 -31.07
CA GLY A 117 -12.14 8.39 -30.75
C GLY A 117 -12.72 6.97 -30.87
N ALA A 118 -14.00 6.85 -31.22
CA ALA A 118 -14.75 5.58 -31.26
C ALA A 118 -14.13 4.49 -32.18
N LYS A 119 -13.38 4.87 -33.22
CA LYS A 119 -12.72 3.92 -34.14
C LYS A 119 -11.61 3.10 -33.47
N SER A 120 -11.07 3.58 -32.34
CA SER A 120 -10.07 2.88 -31.54
C SER A 120 -10.65 2.12 -30.34
N ALA A 121 -11.99 2.00 -30.25
CA ALA A 121 -12.65 1.24 -29.18
C ALA A 121 -12.63 -0.27 -29.42
N LYS A 122 -12.59 -0.72 -30.69
CA LYS A 122 -12.49 -2.14 -31.03
C LYS A 122 -11.16 -2.71 -30.54
N LEU A 123 -11.22 -3.74 -29.70
CA LEU A 123 -10.03 -4.30 -29.06
C LEU A 123 -9.04 -4.86 -30.09
N GLY A 124 -9.52 -5.42 -31.20
CA GLY A 124 -8.68 -5.96 -32.26
C GLY A 124 -7.74 -4.94 -32.91
N ALA A 125 -8.14 -3.67 -32.99
CA ALA A 125 -7.26 -2.60 -33.47
C ALA A 125 -6.48 -1.95 -32.32
N LEU A 126 -7.12 -1.79 -31.14
CA LEU A 126 -6.52 -1.09 -30.00
C LEU A 126 -5.30 -1.82 -29.45
N VAL A 127 -5.34 -3.15 -29.32
CA VAL A 127 -4.23 -3.92 -28.72
C VAL A 127 -2.91 -3.76 -29.49
N PRO A 128 -2.82 -4.04 -30.81
CA PRO A 128 -1.57 -3.87 -31.53
C PRO A 128 -1.11 -2.41 -31.59
N LEU A 129 -2.04 -1.46 -31.72
CA LEU A 129 -1.70 -0.03 -31.69
C LEU A 129 -1.16 0.40 -30.32
N ALA A 130 -1.75 -0.09 -29.23
CA ALA A 130 -1.29 0.20 -27.88
C ALA A 130 0.09 -0.40 -27.62
N ALA A 131 0.38 -1.58 -28.17
CA ALA A 131 1.72 -2.17 -28.13
C ALA A 131 2.75 -1.28 -28.87
N LEU A 132 2.44 -0.82 -30.08
CA LEU A 132 3.30 0.08 -30.84
C LEU A 132 3.48 1.45 -30.16
N ALA A 133 2.40 2.04 -29.65
CA ALA A 133 2.45 3.32 -28.94
C ALA A 133 3.23 3.20 -27.62
N GLY A 134 3.09 2.09 -26.90
CA GLY A 134 3.87 1.78 -25.70
C GLY A 134 5.35 1.62 -26.01
N GLY A 135 5.70 0.85 -27.04
CA GLY A 135 7.09 0.69 -27.50
C GLY A 135 7.70 2.02 -27.95
N ALA A 136 6.95 2.84 -28.71
CA ALA A 136 7.39 4.17 -29.13
C ALA A 136 7.61 5.11 -27.93
N LEU A 137 6.75 5.08 -26.91
CA LEU A 137 6.93 5.85 -25.69
C LEU A 137 8.22 5.45 -24.95
N VAL A 138 8.46 4.15 -24.81
CA VAL A 138 9.68 3.63 -24.16
C VAL A 138 10.92 4.05 -24.94
N LEU A 139 10.94 3.82 -26.27
CA LEU A 139 12.06 4.18 -27.13
C LEU A 139 12.34 5.69 -27.14
N ALA A 140 11.30 6.52 -27.22
CA ALA A 140 11.45 7.97 -27.20
C ALA A 140 12.01 8.46 -25.86
N THR A 141 11.58 7.85 -24.76
CA THR A 141 12.06 8.20 -23.42
C THR A 141 13.51 7.77 -23.23
N ASP A 142 13.86 6.55 -23.64
CA ASP A 142 15.22 6.02 -23.57
C ASP A 142 16.20 6.81 -24.44
N SER A 143 15.79 7.12 -25.69
CA SER A 143 16.57 7.96 -26.60
C SER A 143 16.81 9.36 -26.04
N ALA A 144 15.85 9.93 -25.31
CA ALA A 144 16.01 11.22 -24.64
C ALA A 144 17.01 11.15 -23.47
N VAL A 145 17.01 10.06 -22.70
CA VAL A 145 18.01 9.83 -21.64
C VAL A 145 19.42 9.76 -22.24
N LEU A 146 19.58 8.99 -23.32
CA LEU A 146 20.86 8.87 -24.04
C LEU A 146 21.30 10.21 -24.64
N ALA A 147 20.40 10.94 -25.29
CA ALA A 147 20.71 12.23 -25.91
C ALA A 147 21.13 13.31 -24.89
N LEU A 148 20.63 13.23 -23.66
CA LEU A 148 20.99 14.12 -22.57
C LEU A 148 22.24 13.67 -21.79
N GLY A 149 22.86 12.54 -22.16
CA GLY A 149 24.01 11.98 -21.45
C GLY A 149 23.69 11.52 -20.03
N LEU A 150 22.44 11.11 -19.79
CA LEU A 150 21.94 10.72 -18.47
C LEU A 150 21.91 9.21 -18.27
N ASP A 151 22.42 8.41 -19.20
CA ASP A 151 22.40 6.94 -19.21
C ASP A 151 23.12 6.29 -18.02
N SER A 152 24.18 6.93 -17.53
CA SER A 152 24.90 6.50 -16.32
C SER A 152 24.15 6.80 -15.01
N THR A 153 23.16 7.70 -15.06
CA THR A 153 22.47 8.20 -13.86
C THR A 153 21.01 7.77 -13.80
N LEU A 154 20.24 7.88 -14.89
CA LEU A 154 18.81 7.59 -14.95
C LEU A 154 18.53 6.30 -15.70
N SER A 155 17.86 5.36 -15.05
CA SER A 155 17.33 4.18 -15.73
C SER A 155 16.11 4.54 -16.59
N THR A 156 15.87 3.76 -17.64
CA THR A 156 14.75 3.95 -18.57
C THR A 156 13.41 3.99 -17.85
N GLY A 157 13.19 3.11 -16.86
CA GLY A 157 11.94 3.04 -16.10
C GLY A 157 11.69 4.27 -15.22
N VAL A 158 12.75 4.87 -14.67
CA VAL A 158 12.67 6.13 -13.91
C VAL A 158 12.29 7.28 -14.83
N ALA A 159 12.93 7.38 -15.99
CA ALA A 159 12.59 8.38 -16.99
C ALA A 159 11.14 8.22 -17.49
N VAL A 160 10.69 6.98 -17.73
CA VAL A 160 9.29 6.69 -18.10
C VAL A 160 8.33 7.06 -16.97
N ALA A 161 8.71 6.87 -15.70
CA ALA A 161 7.88 7.33 -14.59
C ALA A 161 7.75 8.86 -14.53
N PHE A 162 8.82 9.60 -14.80
CA PHE A 162 8.82 11.07 -14.88
C PHE A 162 7.93 11.61 -16.00
N VAL A 163 7.93 10.96 -17.17
CA VAL A 163 7.08 11.35 -18.31
C VAL A 163 5.63 10.87 -18.12
N GLY A 164 5.46 9.63 -17.65
CA GLY A 164 4.17 8.97 -17.51
C GLY A 164 3.31 9.58 -16.41
N THR A 165 3.90 9.99 -15.28
CA THR A 165 3.17 10.58 -14.15
C THR A 165 2.37 11.85 -14.52
N PRO A 166 2.97 12.93 -15.07
CA PRO A 166 2.22 14.13 -15.45
C PRO A 166 1.19 13.84 -16.54
N LEU A 167 1.49 12.93 -17.46
CA LEU A 167 0.54 12.51 -18.50
C LEU A 167 -0.67 11.80 -17.90
N MET A 168 -0.45 10.87 -16.95
CA MET A 168 -1.54 10.17 -16.26
C MET A 168 -2.39 11.15 -15.44
N LEU A 169 -1.75 12.04 -14.67
CA LEU A 169 -2.44 13.06 -13.88
C LEU A 169 -3.26 14.01 -14.76
N ALA A 170 -2.74 14.40 -15.94
CA ALA A 170 -3.48 15.20 -16.90
C ALA A 170 -4.69 14.45 -17.49
N MET A 171 -4.61 13.13 -17.63
CA MET A 171 -5.71 12.27 -18.11
C MET A 171 -6.78 12.06 -17.04
N ILE A 172 -6.39 11.84 -15.79
CA ILE A 172 -7.29 11.78 -14.63
C ILE A 172 -8.08 13.09 -14.54
N ARG A 173 -7.38 14.23 -14.57
CA ARG A 173 -7.96 15.58 -14.48
C ARG A 173 -8.96 15.90 -15.58
N ARG A 174 -8.81 15.29 -16.76
CA ARG A 174 -9.63 15.54 -17.95
C ARG A 174 -10.77 14.54 -18.14
N GLY A 175 -11.04 13.65 -17.17
CA GLY A 175 -12.16 12.71 -17.30
C GLY A 175 -11.88 11.50 -18.20
N ALA A 176 -10.63 11.32 -18.68
CA ALA A 176 -10.31 10.33 -19.72
C ALA A 176 -10.02 8.91 -19.18
N ALA A 177 -9.56 8.78 -17.92
CA ALA A 177 -9.26 7.49 -17.28
C ALA A 177 -10.52 6.74 -16.76
N TRP A 178 -11.72 7.25 -17.02
CA TRP A 178 -12.95 6.88 -16.30
C TRP A 178 -13.77 5.81 -17.04
N SER A 179 -13.42 5.46 -18.29
CA SER A 179 -14.28 4.72 -19.21
C SER A 179 -14.49 3.24 -18.93
N GLY A 180 -13.80 2.65 -17.94
CA GLY A 180 -14.00 1.24 -17.56
C GLY A 180 -14.57 1.01 -16.15
N ALA A 181 -14.61 2.05 -15.31
CA ALA A 181 -15.01 1.91 -13.90
C ALA A 181 -16.43 2.39 -13.61
N LEU A 182 -17.10 3.04 -14.58
CA LEU A 182 -18.39 3.70 -14.39
C LEU A 182 -19.60 2.74 -14.40
N ASP A 183 -19.46 1.52 -14.93
CA ASP A 183 -20.56 0.52 -14.95
C ASP A 183 -20.65 -0.34 -13.67
N LEU A 184 -19.79 -0.12 -12.68
CA LEU A 184 -19.92 -0.76 -11.37
C LEU A 184 -20.80 0.04 -10.39
N THR A 185 -21.51 1.06 -10.86
CA THR A 185 -22.48 1.86 -10.08
C THR A 185 -23.82 1.16 -9.88
N HIS A 186 -23.88 -0.17 -10.00
CA HIS A 186 -24.85 -0.91 -9.22
C HIS A 186 -24.38 -0.97 -7.77
N GLU A 187 -24.84 -0.02 -6.96
CA GLU A 187 -24.84 -0.10 -5.50
C GLU A 187 -25.55 -1.39 -5.06
N ARG A 188 -24.81 -2.50 -4.97
CA ARG A 188 -25.25 -3.65 -4.18
C ARG A 188 -24.91 -3.37 -2.73
N ARG A 189 -25.94 -2.89 -2.01
CA ARG A 189 -25.96 -2.82 -0.55
C ARG A 189 -25.47 -4.14 0.03
N ALA A 190 -24.29 -4.13 0.67
CA ALA A 190 -23.90 -5.21 1.54
C ALA A 190 -24.89 -5.25 2.72
N ARG A 191 -25.84 -6.20 2.69
CA ARG A 191 -26.66 -6.54 3.86
C ARG A 191 -25.75 -7.20 4.89
N PRO A 192 -25.61 -6.67 6.11
CA PRO A 192 -24.87 -7.35 7.15
C PRO A 192 -25.78 -8.37 7.83
N ASP A 193 -25.97 -9.56 7.25
CA ASP A 193 -26.64 -10.66 7.95
C ASP A 193 -26.02 -12.03 7.66
N GLY A 194 -25.88 -12.83 8.74
CA GLY A 194 -25.59 -14.26 8.64
C GLY A 194 -24.26 -14.73 9.27
N GLY A 195 -23.98 -14.40 10.53
CA GLY A 195 -22.82 -14.95 11.23
C GLY A 195 -22.78 -14.67 12.73
N ALA A 196 -23.91 -14.71 13.44
CA ALA A 196 -23.98 -14.27 14.84
C ALA A 196 -24.78 -15.22 15.73
N ARG A 197 -24.19 -16.36 16.09
CA ARG A 197 -24.62 -17.12 17.29
C ARG A 197 -23.55 -17.13 18.39
N ALA A 198 -22.27 -17.34 18.04
CA ALA A 198 -21.17 -17.26 19.02
C ALA A 198 -20.74 -15.81 19.38
N LEU A 199 -21.05 -14.83 18.52
CA LEU A 199 -20.57 -13.43 18.64
C LEU A 199 -21.59 -12.46 19.26
N ARG A 200 -22.70 -12.96 19.82
CA ARG A 200 -23.70 -12.11 20.51
C ARG A 200 -23.27 -11.73 21.94
N ALA A 201 -22.35 -12.48 22.56
CA ALA A 201 -21.84 -12.17 23.90
C ALA A 201 -21.00 -10.88 23.94
N LEU A 202 -20.25 -10.58 22.87
CA LEU A 202 -19.44 -9.36 22.76
C LEU A 202 -20.27 -8.09 22.53
N LYS A 203 -21.55 -8.21 22.11
CA LYS A 203 -22.46 -7.08 21.89
C LYS A 203 -22.98 -6.44 23.18
N ALA A 204 -22.89 -7.14 24.32
CA ALA A 204 -23.43 -6.67 25.60
C ALA A 204 -22.41 -5.93 26.47
N LEU A 205 -21.15 -5.84 26.03
CA LEU A 205 -20.10 -5.21 26.81
C LEU A 205 -20.03 -3.70 26.49
N PRO A 206 -20.17 -2.81 27.49
CA PRO A 206 -20.05 -1.37 27.28
C PRO A 206 -18.64 -1.03 26.78
N SER A 207 -18.50 0.02 25.96
CA SER A 207 -17.23 0.52 25.41
C SER A 207 -16.02 0.54 26.37
N PRO A 208 -16.15 0.84 27.69
CA PRO A 208 -15.04 0.73 28.63
C PRO A 208 -14.50 -0.70 28.83
N VAL A 209 -15.33 -1.74 28.72
CA VAL A 209 -14.88 -3.13 28.91
C VAL A 209 -14.05 -3.61 27.72
N LEU A 210 -14.43 -3.23 26.49
CA LEU A 210 -13.63 -3.49 25.31
C LEU A 210 -12.29 -2.75 25.36
N ALA A 211 -12.28 -1.51 25.85
CA ALA A 211 -11.05 -0.76 26.08
C ALA A 211 -10.18 -1.41 27.16
N ALA A 212 -10.77 -1.90 28.26
CA ALA A 212 -10.04 -2.61 29.31
C ALA A 212 -9.44 -3.93 28.81
N LEU A 213 -10.18 -4.72 28.03
CA LEU A 213 -9.66 -5.95 27.42
C LEU A 213 -8.54 -5.67 26.41
N ALA A 214 -8.66 -4.61 25.61
CA ALA A 214 -7.59 -4.18 24.70
C ALA A 214 -6.34 -3.72 25.47
N LEU A 215 -6.52 -3.00 26.58
CA LEU A 215 -5.43 -2.59 27.47
C LEU A 215 -4.74 -3.79 28.14
N ILE A 216 -5.50 -4.78 28.61
CA ILE A 216 -4.95 -6.02 29.19
C ILE A 216 -4.17 -6.80 28.13
N ALA A 217 -4.72 -6.95 26.92
CA ALA A 217 -4.03 -7.62 25.82
C ALA A 217 -2.75 -6.89 25.41
N ALA A 218 -2.78 -5.55 25.34
CA ALA A 218 -1.59 -4.73 25.08
C ALA A 218 -0.55 -4.91 26.19
N ALA A 219 -0.94 -4.87 27.46
CA ALA A 219 -0.04 -5.07 28.60
C ALA A 219 0.61 -6.47 28.59
N LEU A 220 -0.18 -7.52 28.31
CA LEU A 220 0.33 -8.89 28.17
C LEU A 220 1.32 -9.01 27.01
N ILE A 221 1.05 -8.36 25.88
CA ILE A 221 1.96 -8.34 24.74
C ILE A 221 3.22 -7.55 25.05
N VAL A 222 3.14 -6.45 25.81
CA VAL A 222 4.32 -5.71 26.28
C VAL A 222 5.22 -6.61 27.13
N VAL A 223 4.63 -7.32 28.10
CA VAL A 223 5.36 -8.24 28.98
C VAL A 223 5.94 -9.40 28.19
N ALA A 224 5.16 -10.02 27.30
CA ALA A 224 5.63 -11.11 26.45
C ALA A 224 6.75 -10.64 25.53
N GLY A 225 6.59 -9.52 24.83
CA GLY A 225 7.58 -9.04 23.89
C GLY A 225 8.87 -8.58 24.57
N ALA A 226 8.82 -7.94 25.73
CA ALA A 226 10.04 -7.63 26.45
C ALA A 226 10.76 -8.91 26.97
N SER A 227 10.01 -9.99 27.21
CA SER A 227 10.54 -11.29 27.66
C SER A 227 11.09 -12.17 26.52
N PHE A 228 10.47 -12.14 25.32
CA PHE A 228 10.84 -12.99 24.18
C PHE A 228 11.81 -12.30 23.21
N GLY A 229 12.84 -13.03 22.80
CA GLY A 229 13.87 -12.62 21.83
C GLY A 229 14.94 -13.73 21.72
N PRO A 230 16.07 -13.49 21.01
CA PRO A 230 17.14 -14.48 20.87
C PRO A 230 17.64 -15.04 22.21
N VAL A 231 17.61 -14.19 23.25
CA VAL A 231 17.79 -14.58 24.65
C VAL A 231 16.49 -14.29 25.41
N SER A 232 15.86 -15.32 25.96
CA SER A 232 14.62 -15.18 26.72
C SER A 232 14.89 -14.64 28.13
N VAL A 233 14.09 -13.67 28.58
CA VAL A 233 14.15 -13.11 29.94
C VAL A 233 12.94 -13.61 30.72
N GLY A 234 13.14 -14.61 31.57
CA GLY A 234 12.07 -15.15 32.42
C GLY A 234 11.67 -14.20 33.56
N PRO A 235 10.55 -14.46 34.26
CA PRO A 235 10.05 -13.61 35.35
C PRO A 235 11.09 -13.37 36.46
N ALA A 236 11.85 -14.39 36.84
CA ALA A 236 12.91 -14.27 37.85
C ALA A 236 14.02 -13.29 37.42
N ARG A 237 14.38 -13.28 36.13
CA ARG A 237 15.38 -12.38 35.57
C ARG A 237 14.87 -10.94 35.44
N TRP A 238 13.57 -10.75 35.26
CA TRP A 238 12.93 -9.43 35.35
C TRP A 238 13.05 -8.82 36.75
N PHE A 239 12.72 -9.60 37.78
CA PHE A 239 12.88 -9.15 39.17
C PHE A 239 14.36 -8.89 39.50
N ALA A 240 15.26 -9.75 39.03
CA ALA A 240 16.70 -9.54 39.18
C ALA A 240 17.18 -8.27 38.44
N ALA A 241 16.68 -7.99 37.23
CA ALA A 241 17.01 -6.78 36.47
C ALA A 241 16.57 -5.50 37.20
N PHE A 242 15.32 -5.46 37.70
CA PHE A 242 14.81 -4.32 38.47
C PHE A 242 15.51 -4.15 39.82
N ALA A 243 15.90 -5.25 40.45
CA ALA A 243 16.69 -5.24 41.68
C ALA A 243 18.19 -4.94 41.45
N GLY A 244 18.63 -4.72 40.21
CA GLY A 244 20.02 -4.44 39.86
C GLY A 244 20.96 -5.65 39.97
N ARG A 245 20.42 -6.87 40.02
CA ARG A 245 21.16 -8.13 40.18
C ARG A 245 21.44 -8.87 38.85
N ASP A 246 20.85 -8.42 37.74
CA ASP A 246 21.07 -8.97 36.39
C ASP A 246 21.13 -7.83 35.36
N GLU A 247 22.35 -7.32 35.12
CA GLU A 247 22.60 -6.20 34.20
C GLU A 247 22.28 -6.56 32.74
N VAL A 248 22.50 -7.81 32.34
CA VAL A 248 22.18 -8.29 30.98
C VAL A 248 20.67 -8.27 30.77
N ALA A 249 19.89 -8.76 31.72
CA ALA A 249 18.43 -8.69 31.63
C ALA A 249 17.91 -7.25 31.63
N ARG A 250 18.54 -6.35 32.40
CA ARG A 250 18.20 -4.91 32.40
C ARG A 250 18.46 -4.27 31.04
N MET A 251 19.65 -4.48 30.47
CA MET A 251 20.01 -4.00 29.14
C MET A 251 19.05 -4.52 28.06
N LEU A 252 18.67 -5.80 28.12
CA LEU A 252 17.70 -6.39 27.19
C LEU A 252 16.33 -5.72 27.29
N VAL A 253 15.84 -5.43 28.50
CA VAL A 253 14.57 -4.72 28.71
C VAL A 253 14.65 -3.29 28.19
N GLU A 254 15.75 -2.57 28.45
CA GLU A 254 15.97 -1.21 27.98
C GLU A 254 16.02 -1.09 26.44
N LEU A 255 16.46 -2.15 25.75
CA LEU A 255 16.44 -2.22 24.29
C LEU A 255 15.09 -2.66 23.72
N ARG A 256 14.35 -3.55 24.41
CA ARG A 256 13.12 -4.16 23.89
C ARG A 256 11.86 -3.35 24.21
N ALA A 257 11.80 -2.72 25.38
CA ALA A 257 10.64 -1.95 25.81
C ALA A 257 10.29 -0.78 24.87
N PRO A 258 11.22 0.16 24.55
CA PRO A 258 10.90 1.26 23.65
C PRO A 258 10.50 0.76 22.26
N ARG A 259 11.20 -0.26 21.75
CA ARG A 259 10.89 -0.94 20.48
C ARG A 259 9.46 -1.44 20.40
N LEU A 260 9.01 -2.15 21.43
CA LEU A 260 7.69 -2.74 21.46
C LEU A 260 6.59 -1.69 21.65
N ILE A 261 6.84 -0.66 22.45
CA ILE A 261 5.89 0.45 22.63
C ILE A 261 5.76 1.26 21.33
N CYS A 262 6.87 1.53 20.63
CA CYS A 262 6.83 2.14 19.30
C CYS A 262 6.02 1.29 18.31
N ALA A 263 6.20 -0.04 18.32
CA ALA A 263 5.42 -0.96 17.49
C ALA A 263 3.92 -0.86 17.79
N LEU A 264 3.52 -0.83 19.06
CA LEU A 264 2.12 -0.67 19.46
C LEU A 264 1.53 0.66 19.00
N LEU A 265 2.21 1.77 19.29
CA LEU A 265 1.73 3.11 18.96
C LEU A 265 1.67 3.36 17.46
N ALA A 266 2.72 2.99 16.72
CA ALA A 266 2.75 3.12 15.26
C ALA A 266 1.70 2.23 14.60
N GLY A 267 1.51 0.99 15.08
CA GLY A 267 0.49 0.08 14.59
C GLY A 267 -0.92 0.64 14.79
N GLY A 268 -1.17 1.26 15.95
CA GLY A 268 -2.44 1.94 16.23
C GLY A 268 -2.70 3.14 15.34
N LEU A 269 -1.68 3.99 15.11
CA LEU A 269 -1.79 5.14 14.20
C LEU A 269 -2.02 4.72 12.74
N LEU A 270 -1.31 3.69 12.25
CA LEU A 270 -1.52 3.14 10.90
C LEU A 270 -2.93 2.56 10.73
N ALA A 271 -3.43 1.83 11.73
CA ALA A 271 -4.78 1.30 11.70
C ALA A 271 -5.84 2.39 11.73
N ALA A 272 -5.67 3.42 12.57
CA ALA A 272 -6.57 4.55 12.60
C ALA A 272 -6.58 5.34 11.28
N SER A 273 -5.40 5.59 10.72
CA SER A 273 -5.25 6.16 9.38
C SER A 273 -5.99 5.32 8.33
N GLY A 274 -5.88 4.00 8.42
CA GLY A 274 -6.66 3.04 7.64
C GLY A 274 -8.16 3.25 7.73
N VAL A 275 -8.73 3.29 8.94
CA VAL A 275 -10.17 3.55 9.14
C VAL A 275 -10.58 4.88 8.49
N LEU A 276 -9.83 5.96 8.74
CA LEU A 276 -10.10 7.27 8.16
C LEU A 276 -10.05 7.25 6.63
N MET A 277 -9.05 6.57 6.07
CA MET A 277 -8.89 6.41 4.62
C MET A 277 -10.06 5.66 3.99
N GLN A 278 -10.41 4.50 4.55
CA GLN A 278 -11.52 3.67 4.08
C GLN A 278 -12.84 4.43 4.12
N SER A 279 -13.02 5.29 5.12
CA SER A 279 -14.23 6.10 5.28
C SER A 279 -14.35 7.18 4.21
N VAL A 280 -13.25 7.88 3.89
CA VAL A 280 -13.26 8.94 2.86
C VAL A 280 -13.27 8.36 1.46
N VAL A 281 -12.47 7.34 1.21
CA VAL A 281 -12.36 6.68 -0.10
C VAL A 281 -13.56 5.75 -0.36
N ARG A 282 -14.38 5.48 0.66
CA ARG A 282 -15.51 4.54 0.59
C ARG A 282 -15.13 3.20 -0.01
N ASN A 283 -13.95 2.73 0.37
CA ASN A 283 -13.40 1.48 -0.10
C ASN A 283 -12.78 0.75 1.10
N PRO A 284 -13.33 -0.40 1.53
CA PRO A 284 -12.80 -1.15 2.67
C PRO A 284 -11.40 -1.72 2.42
N LEU A 285 -10.92 -1.69 1.17
CA LEU A 285 -9.57 -2.10 0.78
C LEU A 285 -8.62 -0.91 0.58
N ALA A 286 -9.03 0.31 0.94
CA ALA A 286 -8.14 1.47 0.87
C ALA A 286 -7.30 1.59 2.15
N GLY A 287 -6.00 1.79 1.99
CA GLY A 287 -5.04 2.06 3.07
C GLY A 287 -4.32 3.38 2.82
N PRO A 288 -3.58 3.93 3.80
CA PRO A 288 -2.80 5.15 3.60
C PRO A 288 -1.79 5.03 2.44
N GLU A 289 -1.34 3.83 2.12
CA GLU A 289 -0.47 3.54 0.98
C GLU A 289 -1.12 3.86 -0.38
N VAL A 290 -2.45 3.92 -0.44
CA VAL A 290 -3.21 4.28 -1.66
C VAL A 290 -3.08 5.77 -1.98
N LEU A 291 -2.83 6.63 -0.98
CA LEU A 291 -2.59 8.06 -1.23
C LEU A 291 -1.19 8.39 -1.72
N GLY A 292 -0.26 7.42 -1.72
CA GLY A 292 1.14 7.72 -2.03
C GLY A 292 1.92 8.34 -0.86
N VAL A 293 1.26 8.68 0.25
CA VAL A 293 1.86 9.47 1.34
C VAL A 293 2.94 8.69 2.10
N THR A 294 2.77 7.37 2.26
CA THR A 294 3.78 6.52 2.90
C THR A 294 5.02 6.38 2.01
N GLN A 295 4.84 6.29 0.69
CA GLN A 295 5.93 6.25 -0.27
C GLN A 295 6.67 7.59 -0.36
N GLY A 296 5.94 8.71 -0.34
CA GLY A 296 6.55 10.06 -0.32
C GLY A 296 7.33 10.33 0.97
N ALA A 297 6.78 9.92 2.12
CA ALA A 297 7.48 9.97 3.41
C ALA A 297 8.74 9.09 3.41
N GLY A 298 8.65 7.87 2.86
CA GLY A 298 9.78 6.96 2.69
C GLY A 298 10.89 7.57 1.83
N LEU A 299 10.55 8.10 0.65
CA LEU A 299 11.50 8.75 -0.27
C LEU A 299 12.21 9.93 0.39
N ALA A 300 11.48 10.84 1.04
CA ALA A 300 12.08 12.00 1.69
C ALA A 300 13.01 11.60 2.84
N THR A 301 12.65 10.57 3.60
CA THR A 301 13.52 10.04 4.66
C THR A 301 14.78 9.40 4.08
N LEU A 302 14.65 8.67 2.96
CA LEU A 302 15.79 8.08 2.25
C LEU A 302 16.72 9.18 1.73
N ALA A 303 16.18 10.22 1.09
CA ALA A 303 16.94 11.38 0.64
C ALA A 303 17.66 12.10 1.78
N ALA A 304 17.05 12.21 2.96
CA ALA A 304 17.68 12.79 4.13
C ALA A 304 18.85 11.92 4.65
N LEU A 305 18.73 10.60 4.61
CA LEU A 305 19.82 9.68 4.99
C LEU A 305 20.98 9.72 3.99
N VAL A 306 20.69 9.89 2.71
CA VAL A 306 21.71 10.08 1.66
C VAL A 306 22.46 11.39 1.86
N ALA A 307 21.74 12.50 2.04
CA ALA A 307 22.34 13.81 2.25
C ALA A 307 23.09 13.91 3.59
N TRP A 308 22.56 13.26 4.64
CA TRP A 308 23.11 13.27 5.99
C TRP A 308 23.10 11.85 6.60
N PRO A 309 24.16 11.05 6.38
CA PRO A 309 24.23 9.67 6.88
C PRO A 309 24.12 9.52 8.40
N LEU A 310 24.47 10.58 9.14
CA LEU A 310 24.40 10.71 10.59
C LEU A 310 23.24 11.60 11.05
N ALA A 311 22.21 11.78 10.21
CA ALA A 311 21.03 12.57 10.55
C ALA A 311 20.44 12.12 11.89
N ALA A 312 20.21 13.09 12.78
CA ALA A 312 19.47 12.85 14.00
C ALA A 312 18.05 12.38 13.67
N HIS A 313 17.45 11.61 14.57
CA HIS A 313 16.10 11.08 14.38
C HIS A 313 15.05 12.17 14.11
N ALA A 314 15.17 13.34 14.76
CA ALA A 314 14.30 14.48 14.51
C ALA A 314 14.32 14.95 13.05
N THR A 315 15.48 14.90 12.38
CA THR A 315 15.64 15.21 10.96
C THR A 315 14.91 14.20 10.09
N LEU A 316 14.99 12.91 10.43
CA LEU A 316 14.27 11.85 9.71
C LEU A 316 12.75 11.98 9.87
N VAL A 317 12.28 12.34 11.06
CA VAL A 317 10.86 12.63 11.33
C VAL A 317 10.40 13.84 10.50
N ALA A 318 11.17 14.92 10.50
CA ALA A 318 10.86 16.11 9.72
C ALA A 318 10.82 15.82 8.22
N ALA A 319 11.79 15.06 7.70
CA ALA A 319 11.84 14.65 6.30
C ALA A 319 10.63 13.77 5.93
N SER A 320 10.27 12.81 6.78
CA SER A 320 9.11 11.94 6.60
C SER A 320 7.79 12.74 6.54
N LEU A 321 7.60 13.66 7.49
CA LEU A 321 6.43 14.56 7.52
C LEU A 321 6.40 15.49 6.31
N ALA A 322 7.55 16.03 5.89
CA ALA A 322 7.64 16.89 4.72
C ALA A 322 7.29 16.15 3.43
N GLY A 323 7.85 14.94 3.22
CA GLY A 323 7.58 14.13 2.03
C GLY A 323 6.12 13.65 1.93
N GLY A 324 5.59 13.14 3.04
CA GLY A 324 4.19 12.72 3.12
C GLY A 324 3.21 13.90 3.02
N GLY A 325 3.52 15.02 3.68
CA GLY A 325 2.77 16.26 3.61
C GLY A 325 2.75 16.88 2.21
N ALA A 326 3.90 16.91 1.52
CA ALA A 326 4.00 17.35 0.14
C ALA A 326 3.16 16.47 -0.81
N THR A 327 3.18 15.15 -0.58
CA THR A 327 2.37 14.20 -1.37
C THR A 327 0.88 14.42 -1.16
N LEU A 328 0.45 14.64 0.08
CA LEU A 328 -0.94 14.99 0.37
C LEU A 328 -1.32 16.33 -0.25
N ALA A 329 -0.48 17.36 -0.10
CA ALA A 329 -0.74 18.68 -0.66
C ALA A 329 -0.94 18.62 -2.17
N LEU A 330 -0.07 17.86 -2.87
CA LEU A 330 -0.18 17.62 -4.31
C LEU A 330 -1.47 16.86 -4.64
N THR A 331 -1.80 15.81 -3.89
CA THR A 331 -3.04 15.04 -4.07
C THR A 331 -4.27 15.92 -3.90
N LEU A 332 -4.32 16.74 -2.85
CA LEU A 332 -5.43 17.67 -2.61
C LEU A 332 -5.51 18.71 -3.72
N LEU A 333 -4.39 19.32 -4.11
CA LEU A 333 -4.34 20.35 -5.16
C LEU A 333 -4.87 19.82 -6.50
N LEU A 334 -4.44 18.61 -6.89
CA LEU A 334 -4.85 17.99 -8.16
C LEU A 334 -6.34 17.58 -8.15
N ASN A 335 -6.87 17.21 -6.98
CA ASN A 335 -8.25 16.74 -6.84
C ASN A 335 -9.27 17.83 -6.43
N ARG A 336 -8.85 19.10 -6.26
CA ARG A 336 -9.77 20.21 -5.93
C ARG A 336 -10.92 20.33 -6.92
N ARG A 337 -10.64 20.21 -8.22
CA ARG A 337 -11.65 20.32 -9.30
C ARG A 337 -12.66 19.18 -9.29
N HIS A 338 -12.28 18.01 -8.77
CA HIS A 338 -13.15 16.85 -8.63
C HIS A 338 -13.82 16.76 -7.26
N ARG A 339 -13.81 17.86 -6.47
CA ARG A 339 -14.36 17.91 -5.10
C ARG A 339 -13.86 16.77 -4.22
N TYR A 340 -12.59 16.37 -4.40
CA TYR A 340 -11.97 15.26 -3.68
C TYR A 340 -12.76 13.95 -3.81
N ALA A 341 -13.26 13.65 -5.02
CA ALA A 341 -13.95 12.39 -5.30
C ALA A 341 -13.08 11.18 -4.92
N PRO A 342 -13.63 10.18 -4.22
CA PRO A 342 -12.87 9.04 -3.69
C PRO A 342 -11.96 8.34 -4.69
N ILE A 343 -12.50 8.00 -5.85
CA ILE A 343 -11.78 7.32 -6.93
C ILE A 343 -10.67 8.20 -7.49
N ALA A 344 -10.92 9.49 -7.70
CA ALA A 344 -9.92 10.42 -8.26
C ALA A 344 -8.74 10.60 -7.29
N VAL A 345 -9.03 10.72 -5.99
CA VAL A 345 -8.03 10.79 -4.92
C VAL A 345 -7.20 9.52 -4.87
N ALA A 346 -7.83 8.34 -4.89
CA ALA A 346 -7.14 7.05 -4.88
C ALA A 346 -6.24 6.85 -6.11
N LEU A 347 -6.74 7.16 -7.32
CA LEU A 347 -5.95 7.05 -8.55
C LEU A 347 -4.76 8.02 -8.56
N THR A 348 -4.98 9.27 -8.14
CA THR A 348 -3.90 10.26 -8.01
C THR A 348 -2.82 9.76 -7.04
N GLY A 349 -3.25 9.22 -5.90
CA GLY A 349 -2.34 8.69 -4.88
C GLY A 349 -1.55 7.48 -5.36
N ILE A 350 -2.18 6.54 -6.09
CA ILE A 350 -1.49 5.40 -6.70
C ILE A 350 -0.42 5.89 -7.67
N VAL A 351 -0.75 6.85 -8.55
CA VAL A 351 0.20 7.44 -9.50
C VAL A 351 1.35 8.14 -8.78
N LEU A 352 1.08 8.98 -7.77
CA LEU A 352 2.17 9.63 -7.02
C LEU A 352 3.02 8.61 -6.25
N GLY A 353 2.39 7.64 -5.59
CA GLY A 353 3.07 6.58 -4.84
C GLY A 353 3.99 5.73 -5.71
N THR A 354 3.59 5.38 -6.93
CA THR A 354 4.46 4.67 -7.87
C THR A 354 5.64 5.53 -8.32
N LEU A 355 5.44 6.82 -8.57
CA LEU A 355 6.54 7.75 -8.85
C LEU A 355 7.54 7.80 -7.68
N TRP A 356 7.06 7.98 -6.44
CA TRP A 356 7.93 8.04 -5.26
C TRP A 356 8.71 6.75 -5.03
N THR A 357 8.08 5.61 -5.26
CA THR A 357 8.75 4.30 -5.13
C THR A 357 9.85 4.15 -6.18
N THR A 358 9.58 4.50 -7.44
CA THR A 358 10.56 4.47 -8.52
C THR A 358 11.74 5.41 -8.25
N LEU A 359 11.47 6.62 -7.72
CA LEU A 359 12.53 7.55 -7.32
C LEU A 359 13.35 7.05 -6.14
N ALA A 360 12.73 6.36 -5.19
CA ALA A 360 13.46 5.79 -4.06
C ALA A 360 14.37 4.64 -4.52
N GLN A 361 13.91 3.79 -5.44
CA GLN A 361 14.73 2.75 -6.06
C GLN A 361 15.90 3.34 -6.84
N TRP A 362 15.66 4.39 -7.62
CA TRP A 362 16.71 5.12 -8.32
C TRP A 362 17.76 5.68 -7.37
N LEU A 363 17.34 6.31 -6.28
CA LEU A 363 18.24 6.87 -5.29
C LEU A 363 19.11 5.78 -4.64
N ILE A 364 18.55 4.60 -4.35
CA ILE A 364 19.32 3.45 -3.86
C ILE A 364 20.39 3.01 -4.87
N THR A 365 20.11 3.06 -6.17
CA THR A 365 21.10 2.67 -7.18
C THR A 365 22.26 3.66 -7.34
N GLN A 366 22.10 4.91 -6.88
CA GLN A 366 23.19 5.89 -6.86
C GLN A 366 24.15 5.67 -5.69
N GLU A 367 23.69 4.99 -4.63
CA GLU A 367 24.48 4.74 -3.43
C GLU A 367 25.35 3.50 -3.56
N SER A 368 26.67 3.68 -3.40
CA SER A 368 27.65 2.58 -3.46
C SER A 368 27.91 1.95 -2.09
N VAL A 369 27.55 2.62 -1.00
CA VAL A 369 27.85 2.19 0.38
C VAL A 369 26.58 1.71 1.08
N GLN A 370 26.51 0.40 1.35
CA GLN A 370 25.43 -0.27 2.10
C GLN A 370 24.00 -0.09 1.53
N PRO A 371 23.75 -0.44 0.25
CA PRO A 371 22.41 -0.33 -0.36
C PRO A 371 21.35 -1.16 0.39
N ALA A 372 21.74 -2.25 1.05
CA ALA A 372 20.87 -3.10 1.86
C ALA A 372 20.19 -2.33 3.01
N ARG A 373 20.87 -1.35 3.62
CA ARG A 373 20.30 -0.51 4.70
C ARG A 373 19.10 0.30 4.20
N PHE A 374 19.19 0.83 2.98
CA PHE A 374 18.11 1.63 2.39
C PHE A 374 16.93 0.76 1.93
N VAL A 375 17.20 -0.46 1.45
CA VAL A 375 16.15 -1.45 1.12
C VAL A 375 15.32 -1.82 2.35
N VAL A 376 15.97 -2.03 3.51
CA VAL A 376 15.26 -2.28 4.78
C VAL A 376 14.39 -1.08 5.19
N TRP A 377 14.86 0.15 4.93
CA TRP A 377 14.07 1.35 5.21
C TRP A 377 12.81 1.46 4.34
N LEU A 378 12.82 0.94 3.11
CA LEU A 378 11.66 0.96 2.21
C LEU A 378 10.53 0.00 2.58
N VAL A 379 10.78 -0.99 3.43
CA VAL A 379 9.75 -1.90 3.94
C VAL A 379 9.35 -1.60 5.37
N GLY A 380 10.20 -0.85 6.09
CA GLY A 380 9.95 -0.50 7.48
C GLY A 380 10.25 -1.65 8.44
N GLY A 381 10.58 -1.26 9.66
CA GLY A 381 10.98 -2.17 10.71
C GLY A 381 11.06 -1.44 12.04
N THR A 382 10.88 -2.22 13.09
CA THR A 382 10.97 -1.82 14.49
C THR A 382 12.39 -1.97 15.03
N TYR A 383 13.38 -2.17 14.15
CA TYR A 383 14.78 -2.32 14.56
C TYR A 383 15.36 -1.00 15.06
N GLY A 384 16.12 -1.07 16.17
CA GLY A 384 16.86 0.06 16.72
C GLY A 384 16.02 1.17 17.35
N ARG A 385 14.73 0.94 17.63
CA ARG A 385 13.88 2.00 18.20
C ARG A 385 14.19 2.25 19.66
N SER A 386 14.43 3.51 20.00
CA SER A 386 14.82 3.95 21.34
C SER A 386 13.72 4.80 22.00
N TRP A 387 13.92 5.16 23.27
CA TRP A 387 13.04 6.08 24.01
C TRP A 387 12.90 7.45 23.33
N GLY A 388 13.92 7.89 22.57
CA GLY A 388 13.85 9.13 21.80
C GLY A 388 12.81 9.07 20.68
N GLU A 389 12.71 7.94 19.99
CA GLU A 389 11.73 7.75 18.91
C GLU A 389 10.31 7.63 19.49
N LEU A 390 10.18 6.97 20.64
CA LEU A 390 8.93 6.93 21.38
C LEU A 390 8.48 8.35 21.79
N ALA A 391 9.38 9.16 22.33
CA ALA A 391 9.10 10.54 22.71
C ALA A 391 8.65 11.40 21.50
N ALA A 392 9.24 11.18 20.32
CA ALA A 392 8.83 11.86 19.09
C ALA A 392 7.45 11.41 18.57
N LEU A 393 7.05 10.16 18.84
CA LEU A 393 5.77 9.59 18.41
C LEU A 393 4.59 9.98 19.32
N LEU A 394 4.84 10.12 20.62
CA LEU A 394 3.83 10.37 21.66
C LEU A 394 2.91 11.58 21.37
N PRO A 395 3.41 12.77 20.95
CA PRO A 395 2.55 13.91 20.66
C PRO A 395 1.50 13.60 19.61
N TRP A 396 1.85 12.83 18.58
CA TRP A 396 0.93 12.43 17.51
C TRP A 396 -0.14 11.46 18.01
N CYS A 397 0.22 10.55 18.92
CA CYS A 397 -0.75 9.67 19.58
C CYS A 397 -1.75 10.47 20.43
N VAL A 398 -1.27 11.46 21.18
CA VAL A 398 -2.13 12.34 21.99
C VAL A 398 -3.08 13.14 21.11
N LEU A 399 -2.59 13.70 19.99
CA LEU A 399 -3.40 14.43 19.02
C LEU A 399 -4.42 13.55 18.28
N ALA A 400 -4.16 12.24 18.14
CA ALA A 400 -5.08 11.31 17.51
C ALA A 400 -6.34 11.04 18.37
N LEU A 401 -6.23 11.06 19.70
CA LEU A 401 -7.35 10.78 20.62
C LEU A 401 -8.56 11.73 20.41
N PRO A 402 -8.40 13.07 20.43
CA PRO A 402 -9.52 13.96 20.17
C PRO A 402 -10.00 13.84 18.72
N ALA A 403 -9.10 13.60 17.76
CA ALA A 403 -9.50 13.39 16.37
C ALA A 403 -10.44 12.19 16.21
N PHE A 404 -10.22 11.10 16.96
CA PHE A 404 -11.11 9.94 16.91
C PHE A 404 -12.51 10.25 17.44
N ALA A 405 -12.59 11.00 18.53
CA ALA A 405 -13.87 11.39 19.13
C ALA A 405 -14.65 12.36 18.22
N LEU A 406 -13.97 13.34 17.63
CA LEU A 406 -14.59 14.40 16.83
C LEU A 406 -15.01 13.91 15.44
N LEU A 407 -14.23 13.02 14.81
CA LEU A 407 -14.52 12.53 13.46
C LEU A 407 -15.53 11.39 13.41
N ALA A 408 -15.79 10.69 14.52
CA ALA A 408 -16.68 9.53 14.53
C ALA A 408 -18.06 9.82 13.92
N LYS A 409 -18.79 10.83 14.44
CA LYS A 409 -20.13 11.17 13.95
C LYS A 409 -20.14 11.69 12.51
N PRO A 410 -19.27 12.65 12.11
CA PRO A 410 -19.17 13.06 10.71
C PRO A 410 -18.90 11.91 9.74
N LEU A 411 -18.10 10.92 10.13
CA LEU A 411 -17.83 9.75 9.29
C LEU A 411 -19.04 8.80 9.19
N ASP A 412 -19.77 8.58 10.29
CA ASP A 412 -21.02 7.79 10.28
C ASP A 412 -22.05 8.40 9.32
N LEU A 413 -22.17 9.74 9.30
CA LEU A 413 -23.03 10.45 8.36
C LEU A 413 -22.49 10.40 6.93
N LEU A 414 -21.17 10.55 6.73
CA LEU A 414 -20.53 10.44 5.41
C LEU A 414 -20.70 9.04 4.80
N ALA A 415 -20.89 8.00 5.62
CA ALA A 415 -21.16 6.65 5.15
C ALA A 415 -22.55 6.47 4.49
N LEU A 416 -23.50 7.40 4.70
CA LEU A 416 -24.85 7.34 4.11
C LEU A 416 -24.89 7.70 2.61
N GLY A 417 -23.82 8.26 2.07
CA GLY A 417 -23.79 8.82 0.71
C GLY A 417 -23.49 10.31 0.73
N ASP A 418 -23.04 10.85 -0.41
CA ASP A 418 -22.67 12.27 -0.47
C ASP A 418 -23.92 13.16 -0.37
N ASP A 419 -24.98 12.81 -1.09
CA ASP A 419 -26.20 13.61 -1.11
C ASP A 419 -26.91 13.59 0.25
N GLN A 420 -26.96 12.42 0.90
CA GLN A 420 -27.56 12.29 2.24
C GLN A 420 -26.74 13.03 3.31
N ALA A 421 -25.41 12.89 3.29
CA ALA A 421 -24.55 13.60 4.24
C ALA A 421 -24.65 15.12 4.07
N ALA A 422 -24.70 15.61 2.83
CA ALA A 422 -24.85 17.03 2.53
C ALA A 422 -26.22 17.56 2.98
N ALA A 423 -27.30 16.79 2.76
CA ALA A 423 -28.65 17.15 3.22
C ALA A 423 -28.75 17.24 4.76
N LEU A 424 -27.95 16.45 5.49
CA LEU A 424 -27.82 16.50 6.95
C LEU A 424 -26.86 17.61 7.44
N GLY A 425 -26.40 18.50 6.54
CA GLY A 425 -25.62 19.68 6.88
C GLY A 425 -24.10 19.46 6.94
N LEU A 426 -23.58 18.30 6.51
CA LEU A 426 -22.13 18.10 6.51
C LEU A 426 -21.44 18.86 5.37
N PRO A 427 -20.40 19.67 5.67
CA PRO A 427 -19.60 20.32 4.65
C PRO A 427 -18.58 19.35 4.03
N ILE A 428 -19.02 18.49 3.11
CA ILE A 428 -18.18 17.43 2.50
C ILE A 428 -16.87 17.99 1.91
N ALA A 429 -16.93 19.17 1.30
CA ALA A 429 -15.77 19.84 0.69
C ALA A 429 -14.68 20.24 1.70
N LEU A 430 -15.02 20.40 2.98
CA LEU A 430 -14.08 20.69 4.08
C LEU A 430 -13.74 19.41 4.86
N LEU A 431 -14.73 18.55 5.08
CA LEU A 431 -14.56 17.33 5.87
C LEU A 431 -13.57 16.36 5.21
N ARG A 432 -13.67 16.13 3.89
CA ARG A 432 -12.76 15.21 3.18
C ARG A 432 -11.29 15.63 3.30
N PRO A 433 -10.87 16.85 2.90
CA PRO A 433 -9.48 17.23 3.02
C PRO A 433 -9.00 17.23 4.48
N LEU A 434 -9.85 17.59 5.45
CA LEU A 434 -9.51 17.52 6.87
C LEU A 434 -9.23 16.07 7.31
N VAL A 435 -10.11 15.13 7.00
CA VAL A 435 -9.94 13.71 7.35
C VAL A 435 -8.72 13.12 6.66
N LEU A 436 -8.51 13.43 5.36
CA LEU A 436 -7.31 12.99 4.63
C LEU A 436 -6.02 13.55 5.26
N THR A 437 -6.07 14.80 5.75
CA THR A 437 -4.94 15.42 6.46
C THR A 437 -4.64 14.70 7.77
N ILE A 438 -5.65 14.45 8.60
CA ILE A 438 -5.49 13.75 9.88
C ILE A 438 -5.00 12.31 9.65
N ALA A 439 -5.58 11.60 8.67
CA ALA A 439 -5.14 10.26 8.29
C ALA A 439 -3.68 10.26 7.83
N THR A 440 -3.28 11.26 7.04
CA THR A 440 -1.90 11.39 6.56
C THR A 440 -0.94 11.70 7.70
N LEU A 441 -1.28 12.62 8.60
CA LEU A 441 -0.42 12.94 9.76
C LEU A 441 -0.21 11.71 10.65
N ALA A 442 -1.27 10.95 10.93
CA ALA A 442 -1.15 9.70 11.69
C ALA A 442 -0.25 8.67 10.97
N ALA A 443 -0.41 8.51 9.65
CA ALA A 443 0.44 7.61 8.87
C ALA A 443 1.89 8.09 8.83
N CYS A 444 2.15 9.38 8.59
CA CYS A 444 3.51 9.93 8.53
C CYS A 444 4.22 9.86 9.87
N ALA A 445 3.52 10.11 10.98
CA ALA A 445 4.07 9.92 12.32
C ALA A 445 4.49 8.46 12.56
N ALA A 446 3.67 7.50 12.15
CA ALA A 446 4.05 6.09 12.20
C ALA A 446 5.22 5.78 11.26
N VAL A 447 5.22 6.26 10.01
CA VAL A 447 6.31 6.03 9.04
C VAL A 447 7.63 6.62 9.52
N ALA A 448 7.61 7.80 10.14
CA ALA A 448 8.79 8.39 10.77
C ALA A 448 9.35 7.50 11.89
N ALA A 449 8.46 6.88 12.67
CA ALA A 449 8.84 6.08 13.82
C ALA A 449 9.19 4.62 13.49
N VAL A 450 8.60 3.97 12.48
CA VAL A 450 8.82 2.53 12.18
C VAL A 450 9.06 2.24 10.69
N GLY A 451 9.15 3.27 9.85
CA GLY A 451 9.20 3.13 8.40
C GLY A 451 7.84 2.79 7.77
N PRO A 452 7.77 2.66 6.43
CA PRO A 452 6.55 2.39 5.68
C PRO A 452 6.08 0.94 5.85
N ILE A 453 5.37 0.68 6.95
CA ILE A 453 4.81 -0.65 7.21
C ILE A 453 3.45 -0.79 6.52
N GLY A 454 3.38 -1.76 5.61
CA GLY A 454 2.17 -2.07 4.85
C GLY A 454 1.14 -2.92 5.60
N PHE A 455 -0.08 -2.95 5.06
CA PHE A 455 -1.20 -3.83 5.42
C PHE A 455 -1.86 -3.61 6.79
N ILE A 456 -1.20 -2.98 7.76
CA ILE A 456 -1.82 -2.72 9.08
C ILE A 456 -3.08 -1.86 8.92
N GLY A 457 -3.01 -0.81 8.10
CA GLY A 457 -4.13 0.07 7.77
C GLY A 457 -5.28 -0.61 7.02
N LEU A 458 -5.08 -1.84 6.53
CA LEU A 458 -6.12 -2.63 5.84
C LEU A 458 -6.67 -3.74 6.74
N MET A 459 -5.79 -4.50 7.39
CA MET A 459 -6.15 -5.65 8.22
C MET A 459 -6.87 -5.22 9.49
N ALA A 460 -6.35 -4.21 10.19
CA ALA A 460 -6.85 -3.84 11.50
C ALA A 460 -8.29 -3.27 11.49
N PRO A 461 -8.69 -2.40 10.54
CA PRO A 461 -10.09 -2.00 10.38
C PRO A 461 -11.02 -3.18 10.11
N HIS A 462 -10.57 -4.16 9.32
CA HIS A 462 -11.35 -5.36 9.04
C HIS A 462 -11.48 -6.25 10.28
N LEU A 463 -10.39 -6.49 11.01
CA LEU A 463 -10.41 -7.21 12.29
C LEU A 463 -11.37 -6.54 13.28
N ALA A 464 -11.36 -5.20 13.36
CA ALA A 464 -12.29 -4.46 14.19
C ALA A 464 -13.75 -4.67 13.76
N ALA A 465 -14.02 -4.68 12.45
CA ALA A 465 -15.35 -4.98 11.93
C ALA A 465 -15.80 -6.41 12.27
N MET A 466 -14.90 -7.40 12.16
CA MET A 466 -15.16 -8.79 12.56
C MET A 466 -15.44 -8.94 14.06
N LEU A 467 -14.77 -8.13 14.90
CA LEU A 467 -15.02 -8.04 16.34
C LEU A 467 -16.32 -7.31 16.69
N GLY A 468 -17.07 -6.82 15.68
CA GLY A 468 -18.38 -6.20 15.86
C GLY A 468 -18.37 -4.68 15.93
N ALA A 469 -17.25 -4.00 15.60
CA ALA A 469 -17.18 -2.54 15.59
C ALA A 469 -17.96 -1.95 14.39
N ARG A 470 -19.18 -1.49 14.68
CA ARG A 470 -20.13 -1.00 13.67
C ARG A 470 -20.06 0.51 13.45
N THR A 471 -20.02 1.31 14.53
CA THR A 471 -19.93 2.77 14.42
C THR A 471 -18.48 3.19 14.25
N HIS A 472 -18.23 4.32 13.58
CA HIS A 472 -16.87 4.84 13.41
C HIS A 472 -16.20 5.14 14.75
N ALA A 473 -16.97 5.52 15.79
CA ALA A 473 -16.47 5.68 17.14
C ALA A 473 -15.81 4.40 17.68
N THR A 474 -16.50 3.26 17.64
CA THR A 474 -15.92 1.99 18.11
C THR A 474 -14.86 1.47 17.14
N ARG A 475 -15.06 1.66 15.84
CA ARG A 475 -14.15 1.17 14.81
C ARG A 475 -12.77 1.80 14.91
N LEU A 476 -12.67 3.11 15.19
CA LEU A 476 -11.37 3.78 15.35
C LEU A 476 -10.57 3.20 16.53
N TRP A 477 -11.19 3.04 17.70
CA TRP A 477 -10.52 2.50 18.88
C TRP A 477 -10.15 1.02 18.74
N VAL A 478 -11.09 0.20 18.28
CA VAL A 478 -10.86 -1.24 18.14
C VAL A 478 -9.84 -1.51 17.02
N ALA A 479 -9.90 -0.77 15.90
CA ALA A 479 -8.90 -0.89 14.85
C ALA A 479 -7.52 -0.44 15.34
N ALA A 480 -7.42 0.67 16.07
CA ALA A 480 -6.15 1.11 16.66
C ALA A 480 -5.57 0.03 17.58
N ALA A 481 -6.39 -0.57 18.45
CA ALA A 481 -5.97 -1.68 19.29
C ALA A 481 -5.51 -2.89 18.46
N CYS A 482 -6.31 -3.34 17.48
CA CYS A 482 -5.93 -4.44 16.60
C CYS A 482 -4.61 -4.16 15.85
N GLY A 483 -4.42 -2.95 15.34
CA GLY A 483 -3.21 -2.55 14.64
C GLY A 483 -1.98 -2.56 15.53
N ALA A 484 -2.12 -2.07 16.77
CA ALA A 484 -1.09 -2.13 17.78
C ALA A 484 -0.67 -3.60 18.04
N LEU A 485 -1.64 -4.48 18.31
CA LEU A 485 -1.36 -5.88 18.62
C LEU A 485 -0.75 -6.63 17.42
N VAL A 486 -1.23 -6.36 16.19
CA VAL A 486 -0.69 -6.98 14.96
C VAL A 486 0.77 -6.58 14.75
N LEU A 487 1.10 -5.29 14.88
CA LEU A 487 2.49 -4.84 14.68
C LEU A 487 3.41 -5.30 15.81
N ALA A 488 2.93 -5.30 17.06
CA ALA A 488 3.69 -5.84 18.19
C ALA A 488 3.96 -7.35 18.03
N ALA A 489 2.97 -8.12 17.57
CA ALA A 489 3.16 -9.54 17.26
C ALA A 489 4.15 -9.74 16.11
N ALA A 490 4.07 -8.93 15.06
CA ALA A 490 5.04 -8.94 13.96
C ALA A 490 6.46 -8.58 14.43
N ASP A 491 6.60 -7.62 15.35
CA ASP A 491 7.87 -7.24 15.96
C ASP A 491 8.50 -8.38 16.80
N ILE A 492 7.68 -9.11 17.57
CA ILE A 492 8.13 -10.28 18.32
C ILE A 492 8.60 -11.37 17.35
N ALA A 493 7.77 -11.71 16.36
CA ALA A 493 8.09 -12.71 15.35
C ALA A 493 9.35 -12.35 14.53
N ALA A 494 9.51 -11.06 14.19
CA ALA A 494 10.65 -10.52 13.46
C ALA A 494 12.00 -10.84 14.11
N ARG A 495 12.07 -10.80 15.44
CA ARG A 495 13.30 -11.06 16.20
C ARG A 495 13.47 -12.52 16.66
N THR A 496 12.43 -13.35 16.57
CA THR A 496 12.50 -14.75 17.04
C THR A 496 12.57 -15.78 15.93
N LEU A 497 11.94 -15.55 14.77
CA LEU A 497 11.77 -16.59 13.75
C LEU A 497 13.06 -17.01 13.03
N LEU A 498 13.99 -16.07 12.81
CA LEU A 498 15.27 -16.32 12.10
C LEU A 498 16.49 -15.88 12.92
N ALA A 499 16.35 -15.84 14.26
CA ALA A 499 17.45 -15.46 15.15
C ALA A 499 18.73 -16.27 14.83
N PRO A 500 19.92 -15.64 14.76
CA PRO A 500 20.24 -14.26 15.16
C PRO A 500 19.96 -13.17 14.11
N ARG A 501 19.47 -13.51 12.90
CA ARG A 501 19.10 -12.52 11.89
C ARG A 501 17.66 -12.04 12.12
N GLU A 502 17.44 -10.74 12.01
CA GLU A 502 16.10 -10.16 12.16
C GLU A 502 15.41 -9.96 10.81
N ILE A 503 14.13 -10.28 10.74
CA ILE A 503 13.28 -9.99 9.58
C ILE A 503 12.66 -8.59 9.78
N PRO A 504 12.64 -7.70 8.77
CA PRO A 504 11.91 -6.45 8.89
C PRO A 504 10.42 -6.69 9.17
N ALA A 505 9.86 -6.04 10.19
CA ALA A 505 8.48 -6.24 10.61
C ALA A 505 7.46 -6.02 9.47
N GLY A 506 7.74 -5.06 8.56
CA GLY A 506 6.89 -4.81 7.40
C GLY A 506 6.84 -5.95 6.38
N VAL A 507 7.89 -6.77 6.31
CA VAL A 507 7.86 -8.00 5.51
C VAL A 507 6.85 -8.98 6.11
N LEU A 508 6.90 -9.19 7.42
CA LEU A 508 6.00 -10.12 8.10
C LEU A 508 4.54 -9.68 8.02
N THR A 509 4.25 -8.39 8.22
CA THR A 509 2.87 -7.90 8.07
C THR A 509 2.36 -8.07 6.64
N ALA A 510 3.21 -7.93 5.62
CA ALA A 510 2.83 -8.19 4.24
C ALA A 510 2.63 -9.67 3.92
N LEU A 511 3.52 -10.55 4.41
CA LEU A 511 3.42 -12.01 4.26
C LEU A 511 2.14 -12.58 4.88
N ILE A 512 1.70 -12.03 6.01
CA ILE A 512 0.48 -12.46 6.70
C ILE A 512 -0.75 -11.73 6.13
N GLY A 513 -0.65 -10.42 5.91
CA GLY A 513 -1.79 -9.59 5.55
C GLY A 513 -2.33 -9.83 4.15
N ALA A 514 -1.46 -10.09 3.18
CA ALA A 514 -1.89 -10.36 1.81
C ALA A 514 -2.75 -11.63 1.67
N PRO A 515 -2.32 -12.82 2.15
CA PRO A 515 -3.16 -14.01 2.06
C PRO A 515 -4.43 -13.88 2.92
N TYR A 516 -4.35 -13.20 4.07
CA TYR A 516 -5.52 -12.93 4.91
C TYR A 516 -6.59 -12.12 4.17
N LEU A 517 -6.23 -10.97 3.57
CA LEU A 517 -7.17 -10.15 2.82
C LEU A 517 -7.70 -10.87 1.57
N LEU A 518 -6.86 -11.63 0.88
CA LEU A 518 -7.29 -12.42 -0.29
C LEU A 518 -8.30 -13.50 0.10
N ALA A 519 -8.05 -14.22 1.20
CA ALA A 519 -8.96 -15.24 1.70
C ALA A 519 -10.32 -14.63 2.08
N LEU A 520 -10.33 -13.45 2.69
CA LEU A 520 -11.56 -12.72 3.01
C LEU A 520 -12.34 -12.31 1.76
N LEU A 521 -11.66 -11.74 0.76
CA LEU A 521 -12.29 -11.35 -0.50
C LEU A 521 -12.93 -12.56 -1.20
N ILE A 522 -12.24 -13.70 -1.21
CA ILE A 522 -12.77 -14.96 -1.75
C ILE A 522 -13.99 -15.44 -0.95
N ALA A 523 -13.93 -15.34 0.39
CA ALA A 523 -15.04 -15.75 1.25
C ALA A 523 -16.28 -14.88 1.05
N GLU A 524 -16.10 -13.57 0.89
CA GLU A 524 -17.19 -12.60 0.66
C GLU A 524 -17.83 -12.82 -0.71
N ALA A 525 -17.03 -12.94 -1.78
CA ALA A 525 -17.53 -13.24 -3.13
C ALA A 525 -18.31 -14.57 -3.18
N ARG A 526 -17.89 -15.59 -2.41
CA ARG A 526 -18.63 -16.86 -2.31
C ARG A 526 -19.97 -16.71 -1.59
N ARG A 527 -20.06 -15.86 -0.57
CA ARG A 527 -21.31 -15.59 0.16
C ARG A 527 -22.32 -14.87 -0.73
N GLU A 528 -21.87 -13.87 -1.48
CA GLU A 528 -22.72 -13.14 -2.44
C GLU A 528 -23.33 -14.08 -3.50
N ARG A 529 -22.52 -14.97 -4.08
CA ARG A 529 -22.99 -15.97 -5.05
C ARG A 529 -24.00 -16.96 -4.46
N ARG A 530 -23.91 -17.26 -3.17
CA ARG A 530 -24.85 -18.15 -2.46
C ARG A 530 -26.15 -17.44 -2.07
N GLY A 531 -26.12 -16.14 -1.81
CA GLY A 531 -27.32 -15.35 -1.50
C GLY A 531 -28.11 -14.91 -2.73
N ALA A 532 -27.51 -15.00 -3.93
CA ALA A 532 -28.17 -14.73 -5.21
C ALA A 532 -28.79 -15.98 -5.86
N ARG A 533 -28.58 -17.17 -5.28
CA ARG A 533 -29.25 -18.43 -5.62
C ARG A 533 -30.29 -18.72 -4.56
#